data_AF-A0A8J3GUY2-F1
#
_entry.id   AF-A0A8J3GUY2-F1
#
_cell.length_a   1.000
_cell.length_b   1.000
_cell.length_c   1.000
_cell.angle_alpha   90.00
_cell.angle_beta   90.00
_cell.angle_gamma   90.00
#
_symmetry.space_group_name_H-M   'P 1'
#
loop_
_entity.id
_entity.type
_entity.pdbx_description
1 polymer ?
#
loop_
_entity_poly.entity_id
_entity_poly.type
_entity_poly.pdbx_seq_one_letter_code
_entity_poly.pdbx_strand_id
1 'polypeptide(L)'
;MVGALTSTQMEFITRFILKPNAGAPAPEATDLPERARKARTIWIGAKDRVDAELGKLQQILREIDDANCQVIADKGLNGFTGKLQTGLLAALMDAEAAGPDVASDRQVALIDAIEDFEDRLANDPAISLIEDIGAMKEVMAPVALTKTLGAALGRMHSLVAG
;
A
#
# COMPACT_ATOMS: atom_id res chain seq x y z
N MET A 1 -15.53 -21.90 56.96
CA MET A 1 -14.09 -22.14 56.69
C MET A 1 -13.81 -21.70 55.26
N VAL A 2 -13.18 -20.54 55.08
CA VAL A 2 -12.82 -20.02 53.75
C VAL A 2 -11.36 -20.42 53.52
N GLY A 3 -11.12 -21.27 52.53
CA GLY A 3 -9.78 -21.78 52.22
C GLY A 3 -8.87 -20.65 51.74
N ALA A 4 -7.67 -20.55 52.31
CA ALA A 4 -6.66 -19.61 51.87
C ALA A 4 -6.23 -19.92 50.43
N LEU A 5 -6.09 -18.89 49.60
CA LEU A 5 -5.61 -19.00 48.23
C LEU A 5 -4.19 -19.55 48.20
N THR A 6 -3.92 -20.46 47.27
CA THR A 6 -2.61 -21.10 47.11
C THR A 6 -1.57 -20.12 46.57
N SER A 7 -0.27 -20.36 46.81
CA SER A 7 0.81 -19.48 46.36
C SER A 7 0.80 -19.23 44.84
N THR A 8 0.41 -20.23 44.04
CA THR A 8 0.26 -20.10 42.58
C THR A 8 -0.91 -19.19 42.19
N GLN A 9 -2.03 -19.23 42.94
CA GLN A 9 -3.18 -18.35 42.71
C GLN A 9 -2.87 -16.91 43.14
N MET A 10 -2.10 -16.73 44.22
CA MET A 10 -1.61 -15.42 44.63
C MET A 10 -0.64 -14.84 43.59
N GLU A 11 0.27 -15.65 43.04
CA GLU A 11 1.19 -15.21 41.97
C GLU A 11 0.44 -14.80 40.70
N PHE A 12 -0.63 -15.51 40.34
CA PHE A 12 -1.47 -15.17 39.19
C PHE A 12 -2.20 -13.84 39.41
N ILE A 13 -2.78 -13.62 40.60
CA ILE A 13 -3.48 -12.37 40.95
C ILE A 13 -2.49 -11.19 41.01
N THR A 14 -1.30 -11.38 41.60
CA THR A 14 -0.27 -10.34 41.65
C THR A 14 0.27 -9.99 40.25
N ARG A 15 0.42 -10.98 39.36
CA ARG A 15 0.97 -10.78 38.01
C ARG A 15 -0.04 -10.23 37.00
N PHE A 16 -1.32 -10.61 37.10
CA PHE A 16 -2.34 -10.27 36.10
C PHE A 16 -3.38 -9.24 36.56
N ILE A 17 -3.62 -9.07 37.87
CA ILE A 17 -4.62 -8.12 38.38
C ILE A 17 -3.98 -6.89 39.03
N LEU A 18 -2.87 -7.07 39.78
CA LEU A 18 -2.32 -6.03 40.65
C LEU A 18 -1.00 -5.40 40.19
N LYS A 19 -0.59 -5.62 38.93
CA LYS A 19 0.54 -4.89 38.35
C LYS A 19 0.04 -3.72 37.50
N PRO A 20 -0.12 -2.50 38.06
CA PRO A 20 -0.06 -1.31 37.24
C PRO A 20 1.39 -1.18 36.79
N ASN A 21 1.70 -1.69 35.60
CA ASN A 21 2.99 -1.37 34.99
C ASN A 21 2.90 0.10 34.57
N ALA A 22 3.50 0.95 35.38
CA ALA A 22 3.77 2.34 35.10
C ALA A 22 4.44 2.45 33.72
N GLY A 23 3.80 3.23 32.83
CA GLY A 23 4.28 3.47 31.48
C GLY A 23 3.72 2.53 30.42
N ALA A 24 2.40 2.33 30.37
CA ALA A 24 1.81 2.18 29.05
C ALA A 24 1.99 3.54 28.35
N PRO A 25 2.73 3.65 27.23
CA PRO A 25 2.56 4.84 26.41
C PRO A 25 1.07 4.95 26.10
N ALA A 26 0.54 6.17 26.16
CA ALA A 26 -0.74 6.48 25.56
C ALA A 26 -0.79 5.84 24.16
N PRO A 27 -1.96 5.41 23.65
CA PRO A 27 -2.07 4.86 22.30
C PRO A 27 -1.26 5.76 21.35
N GLU A 28 -0.30 5.16 20.64
CA GLU A 28 0.75 5.81 19.86
C GLU A 28 0.15 6.70 18.75
N ALA A 29 -0.33 7.88 19.12
CA ALA A 29 -0.82 8.89 18.18
C ALA A 29 0.33 9.64 17.48
N THR A 30 1.53 9.06 17.42
CA THR A 30 2.75 9.81 17.07
C THR A 30 3.77 9.04 16.25
N ASP A 31 3.39 7.94 15.62
CA ASP A 31 4.29 7.27 14.70
C ASP A 31 3.75 7.22 13.27
N LEU A 32 3.51 8.41 12.70
CA LEU A 32 3.34 8.53 11.26
C LEU A 32 4.62 8.11 10.49
N PRO A 33 5.84 8.46 10.93
CA PRO A 33 7.05 8.11 10.19
C PRO A 33 7.28 6.60 9.94
N GLU A 34 7.11 5.72 10.92
CA GLU A 34 7.25 4.27 10.74
C GLU A 34 6.07 3.70 9.95
N ARG A 35 4.84 4.19 10.19
CA ARG A 35 3.66 3.78 9.40
C ARG A 35 3.86 4.11 7.92
N ALA A 36 4.34 5.32 7.61
CA ALA A 36 4.68 5.74 6.25
C ALA A 36 5.81 4.89 5.65
N ARG A 37 6.85 4.56 6.43
CA ARG A 37 7.94 3.66 5.98
C ARG A 37 7.47 2.25 5.65
N LYS A 38 6.59 1.69 6.47
CA LYS A 38 5.94 0.39 6.20
C LYS A 38 5.08 0.47 4.95
N ALA A 39 4.28 1.53 4.81
CA ALA A 39 3.46 1.77 3.63
C ALA A 39 4.31 1.89 2.35
N ARG A 40 5.43 2.60 2.40
CA ARG A 40 6.38 2.72 1.28
C ARG A 40 6.99 1.38 0.88
N THR A 41 7.30 0.52 1.85
CA THR A 41 7.80 -0.84 1.57
C THR A 41 6.74 -1.69 0.85
N ILE A 42 5.48 -1.61 1.29
CA ILE A 42 4.35 -2.29 0.64
C ILE A 42 4.17 -1.78 -0.80
N TRP A 43 4.19 -0.45 -0.97
CA TRP A 43 4.08 0.19 -2.28
C TRP A 43 5.17 -0.27 -3.25
N ILE A 44 6.44 -0.21 -2.84
CA ILE A 44 7.57 -0.60 -3.69
C ILE A 44 7.43 -2.07 -4.12
N GLY A 45 7.13 -2.98 -3.20
CA GLY A 45 6.98 -4.40 -3.54
C GLY A 45 5.84 -4.65 -4.53
N ALA A 46 4.71 -3.95 -4.38
CA ALA A 46 3.59 -4.06 -5.31
C ALA A 46 3.90 -3.45 -6.68
N LYS A 47 4.56 -2.28 -6.70
CA LYS A 47 4.99 -1.59 -7.92
C LYS A 47 5.99 -2.44 -8.70
N ASP A 48 7.01 -2.97 -8.06
CA ASP A 48 8.04 -3.79 -8.72
C ASP A 48 7.44 -5.03 -9.39
N ARG A 49 6.43 -5.63 -8.74
CA ARG A 49 5.68 -6.74 -9.32
C ARG A 49 4.92 -6.32 -10.58
N VAL A 50 4.17 -5.22 -10.52
CA VAL A 50 3.40 -4.73 -11.67
C VAL A 50 4.31 -4.28 -12.81
N ASP A 51 5.45 -3.65 -12.50
CA ASP A 51 6.44 -3.29 -13.52
C ASP A 51 7.01 -4.53 -14.22
N ALA A 52 7.24 -5.62 -13.49
CA ALA A 52 7.68 -6.88 -14.09
C ALA A 52 6.59 -7.53 -14.97
N GLU A 53 5.32 -7.46 -14.56
CA GLU A 53 4.17 -7.93 -15.34
C GLU A 53 4.01 -7.09 -16.63
N LEU A 54 4.05 -5.76 -16.50
CA LEU A 54 4.00 -4.82 -17.63
C LEU A 54 5.19 -5.00 -18.58
N GLY A 55 6.40 -5.21 -18.07
CA GLY A 55 7.58 -5.42 -18.90
C GLY A 55 7.44 -6.64 -19.83
N LYS A 56 6.83 -7.73 -19.34
CA LYS A 56 6.50 -8.91 -20.16
C LYS A 56 5.45 -8.58 -21.22
N LEU A 57 4.38 -7.88 -20.81
CA LEU A 57 3.34 -7.46 -21.74
C LEU A 57 3.91 -6.58 -22.87
N GLN A 58 4.71 -5.57 -22.52
CA GLN A 58 5.37 -4.71 -23.50
C GLN A 58 6.27 -5.47 -24.46
N GLN A 59 7.01 -6.47 -23.97
CA GLN A 59 7.85 -7.31 -24.83
C GLN A 59 6.99 -8.01 -25.90
N ILE A 60 5.89 -8.64 -25.49
CA ILE A 60 4.99 -9.34 -26.41
C ILE A 60 4.29 -8.36 -27.37
N LEU A 61 3.82 -7.22 -26.88
CA LEU A 61 3.17 -6.21 -27.72
C LEU A 61 4.11 -5.65 -28.81
N ARG A 62 5.42 -5.56 -28.54
CA ARG A 62 6.41 -5.16 -29.56
C ARG A 62 6.59 -6.19 -30.67
N GLU A 63 6.30 -7.46 -30.40
CA GLU A 63 6.40 -8.54 -31.39
C GLU A 63 5.18 -8.59 -32.32
N ILE A 64 4.10 -7.86 -32.00
CA ILE A 64 2.89 -7.76 -32.81
C ILE A 64 3.02 -6.61 -33.82
N ASP A 65 2.83 -6.92 -35.10
CA ASP A 65 2.87 -5.96 -36.22
C ASP A 65 1.56 -5.15 -36.31
N ASP A 66 1.25 -4.42 -35.24
CA ASP A 66 0.11 -3.49 -35.14
C ASP A 66 0.56 -2.18 -34.47
N ALA A 67 0.24 -1.05 -35.10
CA ALA A 67 0.69 0.27 -34.64
C ALA A 67 0.15 0.63 -33.25
N ASN A 68 -1.04 0.15 -32.86
CA ASN A 68 -1.59 0.42 -31.53
C ASN A 68 -0.86 -0.40 -30.46
N CYS A 69 -0.48 -1.64 -30.78
CA CYS A 69 0.32 -2.49 -29.89
C CYS A 69 1.67 -1.84 -29.56
N GLN A 70 2.33 -1.24 -30.57
CA GLN A 70 3.59 -0.52 -30.37
C GLN A 70 3.40 0.72 -29.45
N VAL A 71 2.34 1.50 -29.67
CA VAL A 71 2.01 2.66 -28.81
C VAL A 71 1.76 2.26 -27.35
N ILE A 72 1.09 1.13 -27.14
CA ILE A 72 0.85 0.60 -25.79
C ILE A 72 2.15 0.07 -25.18
N ALA A 73 2.98 -0.61 -25.97
CA ALA A 73 4.25 -1.14 -25.51
C ALA A 73 5.26 -0.06 -25.07
N ASP A 74 5.14 1.14 -25.63
CA ASP A 74 5.96 2.30 -25.24
C ASP A 74 5.48 2.98 -23.96
N LYS A 75 4.28 2.63 -23.48
CA LYS A 75 3.75 3.13 -22.20
C LYS A 75 4.13 2.19 -21.07
N GLY A 76 4.96 2.67 -20.14
CA GLY A 76 5.17 2.04 -18.82
C GLY A 76 4.01 2.29 -17.87
N LEU A 77 4.13 1.84 -16.61
CA LEU A 77 3.12 2.09 -15.57
C LEU A 77 2.74 3.58 -15.47
N ASN A 78 3.73 4.47 -15.58
CA ASN A 78 3.51 5.93 -15.60
C ASN A 78 2.62 6.39 -16.77
N GLY A 79 2.62 5.68 -17.89
CA GLY A 79 1.75 5.97 -19.03
C GLY A 79 0.26 5.76 -18.72
N PHE A 80 -0.06 4.93 -17.72
CA PHE A 80 -1.43 4.62 -17.29
C PHE A 80 -1.82 5.39 -16.02
N THR A 81 -0.88 5.59 -15.11
CA THR A 81 -1.13 6.22 -13.80
C THR A 81 -0.76 7.70 -13.75
N GLY A 82 -0.10 8.24 -14.78
CA GLY A 82 0.32 9.64 -14.86
C GLY A 82 1.17 10.07 -13.66
N LYS A 83 0.86 11.25 -13.11
CA LYS A 83 1.59 11.85 -11.97
C LYS A 83 1.26 11.24 -10.61
N LEU A 84 0.30 10.31 -10.54
CA LEU A 84 -0.16 9.76 -9.26
C LEU A 84 0.92 8.93 -8.57
N GLN A 85 1.78 8.22 -9.32
CA GLN A 85 2.93 7.52 -8.72
C GLN A 85 3.90 8.46 -8.05
N THR A 86 4.26 9.54 -8.75
CA THR A 86 5.18 10.54 -8.22
C THR A 86 4.55 11.28 -7.03
N GLY A 87 3.25 11.55 -7.09
CA GLY A 87 2.50 12.17 -5.99
C GLY A 87 2.44 11.29 -4.75
N LEU A 88 2.07 10.01 -4.90
CA LEU A 88 2.03 9.04 -3.81
C LEU A 88 3.41 8.83 -3.18
N LEU A 89 4.46 8.69 -4.00
CA LEU A 89 5.81 8.52 -3.49
C LEU A 89 6.30 9.77 -2.74
N ALA A 90 5.97 10.96 -3.23
CA ALA A 90 6.28 12.21 -2.53
C ALA A 90 5.53 12.30 -1.20
N ALA A 91 4.24 11.99 -1.17
CA ALA A 91 3.43 11.99 0.05
C ALA A 91 3.96 10.99 1.10
N LEU A 92 4.40 9.82 0.66
CA LEU A 92 5.06 8.83 1.53
C LEU A 92 6.35 9.37 2.14
N MET A 93 7.22 9.98 1.32
CA MET A 93 8.48 10.57 1.80
C MET A 93 8.25 11.74 2.76
N ASP A 94 7.28 12.59 2.46
CA ASP A 94 6.89 13.72 3.31
C ASP A 94 6.34 13.25 4.65
N ALA A 95 5.52 12.20 4.67
CA ALA A 95 5.00 11.59 5.89
C ALA A 95 6.09 10.86 6.70
N GLU A 96 7.04 10.20 6.04
CA GLU A 96 8.22 9.60 6.67
C GLU A 96 9.13 10.63 7.35
N ALA A 97 9.21 11.85 6.78
CA ALA A 97 10.03 12.93 7.31
C ALA A 97 9.27 13.86 8.28
N ALA A 98 7.97 13.62 8.51
CA ALA A 98 7.11 14.51 9.27
C ALA A 98 7.52 14.56 10.75
N GLY A 99 7.74 15.77 11.25
CA GLY A 99 7.80 16.05 12.69
C GLY A 99 6.39 16.07 13.32
N PRO A 100 6.31 16.06 14.66
CA PRO A 100 5.03 15.99 15.38
C PRO A 100 4.08 17.15 15.02
N ASP A 101 4.61 18.33 14.75
CA ASP A 101 3.82 19.54 14.49
C ASP A 101 3.07 19.52 13.15
N VAL A 102 3.53 18.69 12.19
CA VAL A 102 2.95 18.60 10.84
C VAL A 102 2.44 17.19 10.52
N ALA A 103 2.57 16.25 11.46
CA ALA A 103 2.22 14.85 11.23
C ALA A 103 0.76 14.70 10.77
N SER A 104 -0.18 15.40 11.42
CA SER A 104 -1.60 15.29 11.03
C SER A 104 -1.84 15.74 9.59
N ASP A 105 -1.25 16.87 9.17
CA ASP A 105 -1.42 17.38 7.80
C ASP A 105 -0.80 16.43 6.77
N ARG A 106 0.36 15.83 7.10
CA ARG A 106 1.04 14.87 6.21
C ARG A 106 0.31 13.53 6.15
N GLN A 107 -0.35 13.12 7.23
CA GLN A 107 -1.20 11.95 7.25
C GLN A 107 -2.40 12.14 6.31
N VAL A 108 -3.08 13.29 6.40
CA VAL A 108 -4.21 13.62 5.49
C VAL A 108 -3.74 13.63 4.04
N ALA A 109 -2.65 14.34 3.74
CA ALA A 109 -2.11 14.39 2.38
C ALA A 109 -1.71 13.01 1.83
N LEU A 110 -1.22 12.11 2.69
CA LEU A 110 -0.92 10.74 2.28
C LEU A 110 -2.18 9.91 2.04
N ILE A 111 -3.22 10.06 2.86
CA ILE A 111 -4.52 9.42 2.65
C ILE A 111 -5.13 9.89 1.32
N ASP A 112 -5.18 11.21 1.08
CA ASP A 112 -5.69 11.78 -0.17
C ASP A 112 -4.95 11.21 -1.38
N ALA A 113 -3.62 11.12 -1.32
CA ALA A 113 -2.82 10.56 -2.41
C ALA A 113 -3.06 9.04 -2.63
N ILE A 114 -3.42 8.30 -1.58
CA ILE A 114 -3.80 6.89 -1.69
C ILE A 114 -5.18 6.78 -2.35
N GLU A 115 -6.16 7.55 -1.88
CA GLU A 115 -7.53 7.53 -2.39
C GLU A 115 -7.60 7.98 -3.86
N ASP A 116 -6.86 9.03 -4.25
CA ASP A 116 -6.72 9.46 -5.65
C ASP A 116 -6.18 8.33 -6.55
N PHE A 117 -5.26 7.53 -6.02
CA PHE A 117 -4.70 6.40 -6.75
C PHE A 117 -5.72 5.25 -6.84
N GLU A 118 -6.42 4.94 -5.74
CA GLU A 118 -7.48 3.92 -5.73
C GLU A 118 -8.61 4.27 -6.71
N ASP A 119 -9.07 5.52 -6.72
CA ASP A 119 -10.07 6.02 -7.66
C ASP A 119 -9.60 5.84 -9.11
N ARG A 120 -8.33 6.19 -9.38
CA ARG A 120 -7.74 5.99 -10.70
C ARG A 120 -7.79 4.52 -11.12
N LEU A 121 -7.36 3.60 -10.25
CA LEU A 121 -7.36 2.17 -10.55
C LEU A 121 -8.78 1.65 -10.85
N ALA A 122 -9.78 2.16 -10.13
CA ALA A 122 -11.16 1.72 -10.29
C ALA A 122 -11.83 2.28 -11.55
N ASN A 123 -11.49 3.51 -11.94
CA ASN A 123 -12.29 4.28 -12.90
C ASN A 123 -11.61 4.59 -14.24
N ASP A 124 -10.30 4.36 -14.40
CA ASP A 124 -9.62 4.64 -15.68
C ASP A 124 -9.82 3.53 -16.71
N PRO A 125 -10.46 3.81 -17.86
CA PRO A 125 -10.65 2.81 -18.91
C PRO A 125 -9.32 2.25 -19.46
N ALA A 126 -8.23 3.01 -19.41
CA ALA A 126 -6.92 2.55 -19.87
C ALA A 126 -6.35 1.43 -18.98
N ILE A 127 -6.75 1.39 -17.70
CA ILE A 127 -6.35 0.33 -16.77
C ILE A 127 -7.10 -0.96 -17.08
N SER A 128 -8.43 -0.89 -17.28
CA SER A 128 -9.20 -2.06 -17.73
C SER A 128 -8.65 -2.59 -19.05
N LEU A 129 -8.39 -1.69 -20.02
CA LEU A 129 -7.89 -2.07 -21.34
C LEU A 129 -6.57 -2.85 -21.27
N ILE A 130 -5.62 -2.42 -20.44
CA ILE A 130 -4.32 -3.10 -20.36
C ILE A 130 -4.42 -4.46 -19.64
N GLU A 131 -5.28 -4.58 -18.63
CA GLU A 131 -5.57 -5.87 -17.98
C GLU A 131 -6.26 -6.84 -18.96
N ASP A 132 -7.22 -6.35 -19.75
CA ASP A 132 -7.92 -7.13 -20.77
C ASP A 132 -6.98 -7.64 -21.87
N ILE A 133 -6.10 -6.76 -22.39
CA ILE A 133 -5.07 -7.15 -23.39
C ILE A 133 -4.15 -8.21 -22.81
N GLY A 134 -3.67 -8.04 -21.58
CA GLY A 134 -2.80 -9.03 -20.93
C GLY A 134 -3.47 -10.40 -20.75
N ALA A 135 -4.80 -10.43 -20.61
CA ALA A 135 -5.60 -11.64 -20.48
C ALA A 135 -5.94 -12.31 -21.83
N MET A 136 -5.70 -11.64 -22.97
CA MET A 136 -5.96 -12.22 -24.29
C MET A 136 -5.09 -13.47 -24.53
N LYS A 137 -5.68 -14.45 -25.20
CA LYS A 137 -5.05 -15.75 -25.46
C LYS A 137 -3.81 -15.62 -26.36
N GLU A 138 -3.79 -14.61 -27.20
CA GLU A 138 -2.72 -14.29 -28.13
C GLU A 138 -1.51 -13.67 -27.43
N VAL A 139 -1.74 -13.00 -26.29
CA VAL A 139 -0.72 -12.27 -25.54
C VAL A 139 -0.18 -13.14 -24.39
N MET A 140 -1.05 -13.78 -23.61
CA MET A 140 -0.68 -14.64 -22.46
C MET A 140 0.25 -13.97 -21.44
N ALA A 141 0.18 -12.66 -21.26
CA ALA A 141 0.94 -11.90 -20.26
C ALA A 141 -0.02 -11.12 -19.35
N PRO A 142 -0.68 -11.81 -18.41
CA PRO A 142 -1.66 -11.18 -17.53
C PRO A 142 -0.97 -10.12 -16.67
N VAL A 143 -1.58 -8.93 -16.66
CA VAL A 143 -1.20 -7.82 -15.78
C VAL A 143 -2.34 -7.63 -14.79
N ALA A 144 -2.03 -7.59 -13.50
CA ALA A 144 -3.05 -7.48 -12.45
C ALA A 144 -2.84 -6.17 -11.66
N LEU A 145 -2.94 -5.04 -12.35
CA LEU A 145 -2.81 -3.69 -11.77
C LEU A 145 -3.81 -3.47 -10.64
N THR A 146 -5.10 -3.60 -10.93
CA THR A 146 -6.20 -3.32 -10.00
C THR A 146 -6.09 -4.21 -8.78
N LYS A 147 -5.82 -5.50 -8.98
CA LYS A 147 -5.67 -6.46 -7.88
C LYS A 147 -4.41 -6.22 -7.06
N THR A 148 -3.26 -6.00 -7.70
CA THR A 148 -1.97 -5.94 -7.02
C THR A 148 -1.76 -4.58 -6.34
N LEU A 149 -1.96 -3.49 -7.07
CA LEU A 149 -1.82 -2.14 -6.52
C LEU A 149 -3.00 -1.80 -5.61
N GLY A 150 -4.23 -2.16 -5.96
CA GLY A 150 -5.39 -1.91 -5.10
C GLY A 150 -5.28 -2.63 -3.75
N ALA A 151 -4.81 -3.89 -3.72
CA ALA A 151 -4.55 -4.57 -2.45
C ALA A 151 -3.43 -3.93 -1.63
N ALA A 152 -2.42 -3.35 -2.29
CA ALA A 152 -1.34 -2.63 -1.63
C ALA A 152 -1.84 -1.30 -1.03
N LEU A 153 -2.58 -0.53 -1.81
CA LEU A 153 -3.19 0.75 -1.40
C LEU A 153 -4.13 0.56 -0.22
N GLY A 154 -5.02 -0.45 -0.24
CA GLY A 154 -5.91 -0.73 0.88
C GLY A 154 -5.16 -1.10 2.18
N ARG A 155 -4.01 -1.79 2.06
CA ARG A 155 -3.13 -2.06 3.22
C ARG A 155 -2.42 -0.79 3.71
N MET A 156 -1.94 0.05 2.79
CA MET A 156 -1.33 1.33 3.12
C MET A 156 -2.33 2.25 3.81
N HIS A 157 -3.55 2.33 3.30
CA HIS A 157 -4.63 3.12 3.88
C HIS A 157 -4.92 2.66 5.31
N SER A 158 -5.10 1.35 5.52
CA SER A 158 -5.32 0.78 6.86
C SER A 158 -4.17 1.08 7.84
N LEU A 159 -2.93 1.10 7.35
CA LEU A 159 -1.75 1.43 8.14
C LEU A 159 -1.65 2.91 8.50
N VAL A 160 -2.03 3.80 7.58
CA VAL A 160 -1.87 5.25 7.76
C VAL A 160 -3.09 5.86 8.46
N ALA A 161 -4.28 5.28 8.33
CA ALA A 161 -5.50 5.78 8.99
C ALA A 161 -5.62 5.37 10.46
N GLY A 162 -4.99 4.26 10.88
CA GLY A 162 -5.03 3.74 12.25
C GLY A 162 -3.95 4.30 13.14
#